data_AF-A0A944TW26-F1
#
_entry.id   AF-A0A944TW26-F1
#
_cell.length_a   1.000
_cell.length_b   1.000
_cell.length_c   1.000
_cell.angle_alpha   90.00
_cell.angle_beta   90.00
_cell.angle_gamma   90.00
#
_symmetry.space_group_name_H-M   'P 1'
#
loop_
_entity.id
_entity.type
_entity.pdbx_description
1 polymer ?
#
loop_
_entity_poly.entity_id
_entity_poly.type
_entity_poly.pdbx_seq_one_letter_code
_entity_poly.pdbx_strand_id
1 'polypeptide(L)'
;TNPLALSENDLDSSVVDKERAMLKAEALESGKPEAIVDKMVEGRMKKFFKESVLLTQTFVMDGERSVFKVIEDEAASINSDIKMVAFSRMSLGEGIEKKEENFAAEVAAAVASS
;
A
#
# COMPACT_ATOMS: atom_id res chain seq x y z
N THR A 1 2.16 6.65 3.86
CA THR A 1 1.85 5.40 3.14
C THR A 1 1.77 4.25 4.14
N ASN A 2 1.22 3.10 3.75
CA ASN A 2 1.19 1.88 4.58
C ASN A 2 1.76 0.70 3.77
N PRO A 3 3.10 0.61 3.62
CA PRO A 3 3.72 -0.45 2.83
C PRO A 3 3.49 -1.82 3.46
N LEU A 4 3.17 -2.80 2.63
CA LEU A 4 2.96 -4.20 2.99
C LEU A 4 4.28 -4.99 3.04
N ALA A 5 5.29 -4.54 2.28
CA ALA A 5 6.57 -5.21 2.16
C ALA A 5 7.72 -4.21 1.95
N LEU A 6 8.94 -4.66 2.23
CA LEU A 6 10.16 -3.88 2.05
C LEU A 6 10.52 -3.78 0.57
N SER A 7 10.68 -4.92 -0.10
CA SER A 7 10.89 -5.06 -1.54
C SER A 7 9.77 -5.89 -2.20
N GLU A 8 9.71 -5.90 -3.54
CA GLU A 8 8.72 -6.70 -4.28
C GLU A 8 8.86 -8.20 -4.00
N ASN A 9 10.08 -8.66 -3.70
CA ASN A 9 10.36 -10.06 -3.36
C ASN A 9 9.89 -10.45 -1.96
N ASP A 10 9.70 -9.47 -1.07
CA ASP A 10 9.25 -9.71 0.31
C ASP A 10 7.71 -9.73 0.40
N LEU A 11 7.01 -9.47 -0.71
CA LEU A 11 5.55 -9.47 -0.75
C LEU A 11 5.01 -10.89 -0.91
N ASP A 12 3.99 -11.23 -0.12
CA ASP A 12 3.31 -12.52 -0.20
C ASP A 12 2.75 -12.75 -1.61
N SER A 13 3.17 -13.84 -2.27
CA SER A 13 2.74 -14.17 -3.62
C SER A 13 1.23 -14.33 -3.74
N SER A 14 0.55 -14.78 -2.67
CA SER A 14 -0.90 -14.88 -2.64
C SER A 14 -1.59 -13.52 -2.72
N VAL A 15 -0.98 -12.45 -2.21
CA VAL A 15 -1.48 -11.08 -2.36
C VAL A 15 -1.30 -10.62 -3.80
N VAL A 16 -0.12 -10.86 -4.39
CA VAL A 16 0.18 -10.51 -5.78
C VAL A 16 -0.77 -11.21 -6.76
N ASP A 17 -1.01 -12.50 -6.57
CA ASP A 17 -1.85 -13.29 -7.46
C ASP A 17 -3.33 -12.91 -7.34
N LYS A 18 -3.82 -12.64 -6.12
CA LYS A 18 -5.18 -12.14 -5.90
C LYS A 18 -5.39 -10.78 -6.56
N GLU A 19 -4.44 -9.85 -6.38
CA GLU A 19 -4.52 -8.52 -6.98
C GLU A 19 -4.50 -8.62 -8.52
N ARG A 20 -3.57 -9.41 -9.07
CA ARG A 20 -3.50 -9.64 -10.53
C ARG A 20 -4.80 -10.24 -11.08
N ALA A 21 -5.38 -11.21 -10.38
CA ALA A 21 -6.63 -11.83 -10.79
C ALA A 21 -7.80 -10.84 -10.78
N MET A 22 -7.88 -10.00 -9.74
CA MET A 22 -8.88 -8.93 -9.65
C MET A 22 -8.75 -7.94 -10.80
N LEU A 23 -7.52 -7.45 -11.05
CA LEU A 23 -7.24 -6.51 -12.13
C LEU A 23 -7.53 -7.10 -13.51
N LYS A 24 -7.25 -8.39 -13.71
CA LYS A 24 -7.56 -9.09 -14.95
C LYS A 24 -9.06 -9.23 -15.16
N ALA A 25 -9.82 -9.57 -14.11
CA ALA A 25 -11.27 -9.63 -14.18
C ALA A 25 -11.87 -8.28 -14.58
N GLU A 26 -11.45 -7.19 -13.92
CA GLU A 26 -11.91 -5.83 -14.23
C GLU A 26 -11.52 -5.41 -15.67
N ALA A 27 -10.31 -5.76 -16.11
CA ALA A 27 -9.86 -5.42 -17.45
C ALA A 27 -10.58 -6.19 -18.56
N LEU A 28 -10.99 -7.44 -18.31
CA LEU A 28 -11.78 -8.24 -19.26
C LEU A 28 -13.18 -7.68 -19.49
N GLU A 29 -13.80 -7.08 -18.45
CA GLU A 29 -15.09 -6.39 -18.57
C GLU A 29 -15.03 -5.17 -19.52
N SER A 30 -13.82 -4.65 -19.81
CA SER A 30 -13.65 -3.53 -20.74
C SER A 30 -13.84 -3.89 -22.22
N GLY A 31 -13.95 -5.18 -22.57
CA GLY A 31 -14.19 -5.65 -23.94
C GLY A 31 -13.03 -5.42 -24.92
N LYS A 32 -11.83 -5.07 -24.41
CA LYS A 32 -10.63 -4.83 -25.22
C LYS A 32 -9.94 -6.15 -25.62
N PRO A 33 -9.11 -6.16 -26.68
CA PRO A 33 -8.33 -7.33 -27.04
C PRO A 33 -7.39 -7.78 -25.91
N GLU A 34 -7.14 -9.09 -25.81
CA GLU A 34 -6.34 -9.72 -24.75
C GLU A 34 -4.96 -9.07 -24.57
N ALA A 35 -4.26 -8.77 -25.66
CA ALA A 35 -2.96 -8.10 -25.62
C ALA A 35 -3.01 -6.68 -25.00
N ILE A 36 -4.16 -6.00 -25.07
CA ILE A 36 -4.35 -4.69 -24.42
C ILE A 36 -4.71 -4.87 -22.96
N VAL A 37 -5.54 -5.88 -22.64
CA VAL A 37 -5.88 -6.27 -21.27
C VAL A 37 -4.62 -6.60 -20.47
N ASP A 38 -3.72 -7.43 -21.02
CA ASP A 38 -2.48 -7.81 -20.34
C ASP A 38 -1.59 -6.60 -20.05
N LYS A 39 -1.44 -5.68 -21.02
CA LYS A 39 -0.70 -4.42 -20.81
C LYS A 39 -1.34 -3.53 -19.76
N MET A 40 -2.67 -3.49 -19.70
CA MET A 40 -3.40 -2.75 -18.66
C MET A 40 -3.14 -3.34 -17.27
N VAL A 41 -3.25 -4.66 -17.14
CA VAL A 41 -2.97 -5.36 -15.88
C VAL A 41 -1.53 -5.15 -15.45
N GLU A 42 -0.55 -5.27 -16.35
CA GLU A 42 0.86 -5.03 -16.04
C GLU A 42 1.11 -3.61 -15.52
N GLY A 43 0.54 -2.59 -16.18
CA GLY A 43 0.67 -1.19 -15.74
C GLY A 43 0.06 -0.95 -14.36
N ARG A 44 -1.11 -1.56 -14.09
CA ARG A 44 -1.78 -1.48 -12.78
C ARG A 44 -1.02 -2.25 -11.70
N MET A 45 -0.45 -3.41 -12.02
CA MET A 45 0.43 -4.14 -11.10
C MET A 45 1.68 -3.33 -10.74
N LYS A 46 2.31 -2.65 -11.72
CA LYS A 46 3.44 -1.74 -11.44
C LYS A 46 3.03 -0.62 -10.49
N LYS A 47 1.82 -0.07 -10.64
CA LYS A 47 1.28 0.92 -9.71
C LYS A 47 1.05 0.32 -8.31
N PHE A 48 0.47 -0.87 -8.23
CA PHE A 48 0.25 -1.58 -6.98
C PHE A 48 1.56 -1.79 -6.21
N PHE A 49 2.64 -2.21 -6.88
CA PHE A 49 3.95 -2.31 -6.24
C PHE A 49 4.45 -0.95 -5.74
N LYS A 50 4.40 0.09 -6.57
CA LYS A 50 4.75 1.47 -6.18
C LYS A 50 3.99 1.99 -4.97
N GLU A 51 2.76 1.53 -4.74
CA GLU A 51 1.94 1.96 -3.61
C GLU A 51 2.12 1.06 -2.38
N SER A 52 2.47 -0.22 -2.57
CA SER A 52 2.47 -1.24 -1.52
C SER A 52 3.86 -1.65 -1.04
N VAL A 53 4.93 -1.35 -1.78
CA VAL A 53 6.30 -1.78 -1.48
C VAL A 53 7.16 -0.56 -1.14
N LEU A 54 7.71 -0.53 0.07
CA LEU A 54 8.41 0.64 0.63
C LEU A 54 9.53 1.14 -0.28
N LEU A 55 10.40 0.27 -0.79
CA LEU A 55 11.53 0.68 -1.64
C LEU A 55 11.10 1.32 -2.98
N THR A 56 9.92 0.97 -3.48
CA THR A 56 9.42 1.48 -4.77
C THR A 56 8.55 2.72 -4.64
N GLN A 57 8.09 3.03 -3.42
CA GLN A 57 7.28 4.21 -3.12
C GLN A 57 8.04 5.49 -3.41
N THR A 58 7.31 6.50 -3.87
CA THR A 58 7.81 7.88 -3.93
C THR A 58 8.14 8.35 -2.52
N PHE A 59 9.33 8.93 -2.36
CA PHE A 59 9.82 9.43 -1.11
C PHE A 59 9.04 10.68 -0.71
N VAL A 60 8.41 10.63 0.46
CA VAL A 60 7.47 11.68 0.91
C VAL A 60 8.11 13.05 1.12
N MET A 61 9.43 13.12 1.31
CA MET A 61 10.12 14.38 1.60
C MET A 61 10.38 15.21 0.34
N ASP A 62 10.71 14.56 -0.78
CA ASP A 62 10.97 15.26 -2.05
C ASP A 62 9.84 15.11 -3.07
N GLY A 63 9.00 14.08 -2.95
CA GLY A 63 7.87 13.84 -3.84
C GLY A 63 8.25 13.42 -5.27
N GLU A 64 9.53 13.13 -5.52
CA GLU A 64 10.06 12.91 -6.86
C GLU A 64 10.72 11.53 -7.00
N ARG A 65 11.65 11.20 -6.10
CA ARG A 65 12.46 9.97 -6.18
C ARG A 65 11.77 8.83 -5.46
N SER A 66 12.11 7.59 -5.81
CA SER A 66 11.71 6.45 -4.98
C SER A 66 12.58 6.38 -3.71
N VAL A 67 12.07 5.73 -2.66
CA VAL A 67 12.87 5.48 -1.44
C VAL A 67 14.16 4.73 -1.78
N PHE A 68 14.10 3.74 -2.67
CA PHE A 68 15.30 3.04 -3.17
C PHE A 68 16.31 4.00 -3.80
N LYS A 69 15.85 4.92 -4.65
CA LYS A 69 16.74 5.87 -5.32
C LYS A 69 17.40 6.83 -4.34
N VAL A 70 16.66 7.26 -3.31
CA VAL A 70 17.21 8.10 -2.23
C VAL A 70 18.31 7.37 -1.46
N ILE A 71 18.13 6.08 -1.18
CA ILE A 71 19.15 5.24 -0.53
C ILE A 71 20.38 5.10 -1.43
N GLU A 72 20.20 4.82 -2.72
CA GLU A 72 21.32 4.72 -3.68
C GLU A 72 22.10 6.04 -3.82
N ASP A 73 21.40 7.17 -3.91
CA ASP A 73 22.02 8.48 -4.04
C ASP A 73 22.86 8.82 -2.80
N GLU A 74 22.37 8.47 -1.60
CA GLU A 74 23.11 8.67 -0.36
C GLU A 74 24.30 7.70 -0.25
N ALA A 75 24.12 6.43 -0.61
CA ALA A 75 25.22 5.46 -0.67
C ALA A 75 26.38 5.95 -1.56
N ALA A 76 26.02 6.53 -2.71
CA ALA A 76 26.99 7.13 -3.63
C ALA A 76 27.66 8.39 -3.04
N SER A 77 26.91 9.23 -2.30
CA SER A 77 27.44 10.47 -1.72
C SER A 77 28.51 10.20 -0.66
N ILE A 78 28.36 9.12 0.12
CA ILE A 78 29.31 8.73 1.17
C ILE A 78 30.32 7.66 0.71
N ASN A 79 30.24 7.21 -0.55
CA ASN A 79 31.05 6.14 -1.13
C ASN A 79 31.05 4.85 -0.26
N SER A 80 29.87 4.46 0.22
CA SER A 80 29.65 3.27 1.05
C SER A 80 28.31 2.64 0.71
N ASP A 81 28.21 1.32 0.85
CA ASP A 81 26.95 0.61 0.64
C ASP A 81 25.95 0.92 1.76
N ILE A 82 24.70 1.21 1.39
CA ILE A 82 23.57 1.41 2.31
C ILE A 82 22.45 0.48 1.88
N LYS A 83 22.05 -0.39 2.81
CA LYS A 83 20.93 -1.31 2.60
C LYS A 83 19.91 -1.20 3.71
N MET A 84 18.65 -1.01 3.35
CA MET A 84 17.53 -1.15 4.28
C MET A 84 17.26 -2.64 4.51
N VAL A 85 17.32 -3.07 5.77
CA VAL A 85 17.21 -4.50 6.14
C VAL A 85 15.80 -4.86 6.59
N ALA A 86 15.16 -3.97 7.36
CA ALA A 86 13.82 -4.17 7.89
C ALA A 86 13.18 -2.83 8.25
N PHE A 87 11.85 -2.82 8.35
CA PHE A 87 11.09 -1.72 8.93
C PHE A 87 9.95 -2.30 9.78
N SER A 88 9.45 -1.51 10.73
CA SER A 88 8.23 -1.80 11.46
C SER A 88 7.40 -0.53 11.54
N ARG A 89 6.09 -0.66 11.33
CA ARG A 89 5.13 0.44 11.39
C ARG A 89 4.03 0.03 12.35
N MET A 90 3.82 0.82 13.39
CA MET A 90 2.80 0.59 14.40
C MET A 90 1.83 1.77 14.39
N SER A 91 0.53 1.50 14.47
CA SER A 91 -0.49 2.54 14.58
C SER A 91 -1.46 2.22 15.72
N LEU A 92 -1.80 3.25 16.50
CA LEU A 92 -2.76 3.11 17.58
C LEU A 92 -4.14 2.72 17.00
N GLY A 93 -4.73 1.65 17.54
CA GLY A 93 -6.03 1.16 17.08
C GLY A 93 -5.97 0.22 15.87
N GLU A 94 -4.78 -0.16 15.41
CA GLU A 94 -4.63 -1.12 14.32
C GLU A 94 -5.27 -2.48 14.69
N GLY A 95 -6.21 -2.94 13.86
CA GLY A 95 -6.97 -4.17 14.10
C GLY A 95 -8.07 -4.07 15.18
N ILE A 96 -8.34 -2.89 15.73
CA ILE A 96 -9.40 -2.67 16.72
C ILE A 96 -10.65 -2.15 16.02
N GLU A 97 -11.76 -2.86 16.14
CA GLU A 97 -13.07 -2.37 15.70
C GLU A 97 -13.49 -1.20 16.59
N LYS A 98 -13.57 -0.01 16.00
CA LYS A 98 -14.03 1.19 16.70
C LYS A 98 -15.52 1.03 16.97
N LYS A 99 -15.90 0.92 18.24
CA LYS A 99 -17.31 0.99 18.63
C LYS A 99 -17.86 2.35 18.24
N GLU A 100 -18.86 2.37 17.36
CA GLU A 100 -19.66 3.56 17.11
C GLU A 100 -20.67 3.71 18.25
N GLU A 101 -20.33 4.55 19.23
CA GLU A 101 -21.26 4.93 20.29
C GLU A 101 -22.03 6.18 19.85
N ASN A 102 -23.36 6.04 19.73
CA ASN A 102 -24.24 7.17 19.42
C ASN A 102 -24.55 7.91 20.72
N PHE A 103 -23.70 8.89 21.05
CA PHE A 103 -23.82 9.72 22.24
C PHE A 103 -25.22 10.35 22.40
N ALA A 104 -25.89 10.71 21.29
CA ALA A 104 -27.24 11.28 21.35
C ALA A 104 -28.29 10.27 21.85
N ALA A 105 -28.16 8.99 21.44
CA ALA A 105 -29.03 7.92 21.91
C ALA A 105 -28.76 7.59 23.40
N GLU A 106 -27.51 7.61 23.83
CA GLU A 106 -27.14 7.41 25.25
C GLU A 106 -27.67 8.53 26.14
N VAL A 107 -27.53 9.79 25.71
CA VAL A 107 -28.08 10.94 26.44
C VAL A 107 -29.59 10.84 26.53
N ALA A 108 -30.28 10.56 25.41
CA ALA A 108 -31.74 10.42 25.39
C ALA A 108 -32.24 9.29 26.31
N ALA A 109 -31.55 8.15 26.34
CA ALA A 109 -31.87 7.04 27.22
C ALA A 109 -31.70 7.43 28.70
N ALA A 110 -30.63 8.15 29.06
CA ALA A 110 -30.36 8.57 30.44
C ALA A 110 -31.42 9.55 30.98
N VAL A 111 -31.91 10.49 30.15
CA VAL A 111 -32.97 11.45 30.58
C VAL A 111 -34.35 10.78 30.67
N ALA A 112 -34.62 9.76 29.85
CA ALA A 112 -35.91 9.06 29.85
C ALA A 112 -36.09 8.08 31.04
N SER A 113 -34.98 7.64 31.65
CA SER A 113 -34.97 6.78 32.84
C SER A 113 -34.93 7.55 34.19
N SER A 114 -35.00 8.88 34.15
CA SER A 114 -35.10 9.78 35.31
C SER A 114 -36.54 10.30 35.47
#